data_AF-A0A530BJ78-F1
#
_entry.id   AF-A0A530BJ78-F1
#
_cell.length_a   1.000
_cell.length_b   1.000
_cell.length_c   1.000
_cell.angle_alpha   90.00
_cell.angle_beta   90.00
_cell.angle_gamma   90.00
#
_symmetry.space_group_name_H-M   'P 1'
#
loop_
_entity.id
_entity.type
_entity.pdbx_description
1 polymer ?
#
loop_
_entity_poly.entity_id
_entity_poly.type
_entity_poly.pdbx_seq_one_letter_code
_entity_poly.pdbx_strand_id
1 'polypeptide(L)'
;MPYVAAENRYEKMIYNRCGRSGLKLPAISLGLWHNFGNDTPHRTKQAIVRRAFDLGITHFDLANNYGPPPGSAETAFGEILRTDFAAYRDELIISTKAGYEMWAGPYGEWGSRKYVLASLDQSLKRMGLDYVDIFYSHRFDPETPLEETMGALDHAVRSGKALYAGISSYNSQRTREAADILKRLGTPCLIHQPSYSMLNRWVEEDGLLDTLEGLGIGSIVFSPLAQGML
;
A
#
# COMPACT_ATOMS: atom_id res chain seq x y z
N MET A 1 0.29 3.30 -30.36
CA MET A 1 -0.06 4.67 -29.96
C MET A 1 0.18 4.79 -28.46
N PRO A 2 0.70 5.93 -27.97
CA PRO A 2 0.81 6.18 -26.52
C PRO A 2 -0.58 6.12 -25.89
N TYR A 3 -0.68 5.62 -24.66
CA TYR A 3 -1.93 5.62 -23.92
C TYR A 3 -2.36 7.06 -23.59
N VAL A 4 -3.62 7.37 -23.85
CA VAL A 4 -4.27 8.62 -23.44
C VAL A 4 -5.40 8.23 -22.50
N ALA A 5 -5.37 8.74 -21.28
CA ALA A 5 -6.37 8.43 -20.28
C ALA A 5 -7.72 9.07 -20.65
N ALA A 6 -8.81 8.39 -20.32
CA ALA A 6 -10.15 8.91 -20.56
C ALA A 6 -10.32 10.30 -19.90
N GLU A 7 -10.79 11.29 -20.67
CA GLU A 7 -10.93 12.68 -20.20
C GLU A 7 -11.95 12.79 -19.06
N ASN A 8 -12.97 11.92 -19.05
CA ASN A 8 -14.05 11.88 -18.07
C ASN A 8 -13.78 10.97 -16.86
N ARG A 9 -12.54 10.49 -16.67
CA ARG A 9 -12.18 9.51 -15.61
C ARG A 9 -12.56 9.95 -14.19
N TYR A 10 -12.60 11.26 -13.93
CA TYR A 10 -12.92 11.83 -12.62
C TYR A 10 -14.41 12.08 -12.35
N GLU A 11 -15.29 11.91 -13.35
CA GLU A 11 -16.69 12.33 -13.23
C GLU A 11 -17.55 11.38 -12.38
N LYS A 12 -17.20 10.09 -12.31
CA LYS A 12 -18.04 9.06 -11.70
C LYS A 12 -17.47 8.46 -10.42
N MET A 13 -16.14 8.39 -10.28
CA MET A 13 -15.51 7.79 -9.11
C MET A 13 -15.77 8.63 -7.86
N ILE A 14 -16.12 7.96 -6.75
CA ILE A 14 -16.24 8.60 -5.45
C ILE A 14 -14.86 8.66 -4.81
N TYR A 15 -14.43 9.84 -4.36
CA TYR A 15 -13.16 10.03 -3.66
C TYR A 15 -13.40 10.37 -2.19
N ASN A 16 -13.01 9.46 -1.31
CA ASN A 16 -13.21 9.56 0.14
C ASN A 16 -11.95 10.08 0.81
N ARG A 17 -12.11 10.97 1.79
CA ARG A 17 -10.99 11.42 2.63
C ARG A 17 -10.44 10.24 3.43
N CYS A 18 -9.13 10.07 3.45
CA CYS A 18 -8.47 9.03 4.23
C CYS A 18 -8.34 9.49 5.69
N GLY A 19 -9.30 9.11 6.53
CA GLY A 19 -9.36 9.54 7.93
C GLY A 19 -9.46 11.07 8.04
N ARG A 20 -8.68 11.66 8.96
CA ARG A 20 -8.56 13.12 9.16
C ARG A 20 -7.37 13.74 8.39
N SER A 21 -7.00 13.17 7.24
CA SER A 21 -5.93 13.70 6.39
C SER A 21 -6.45 14.58 5.24
N GLY A 22 -5.53 15.23 4.51
CA GLY A 22 -5.84 15.91 3.25
C GLY A 22 -6.06 14.97 2.07
N LEU A 23 -5.55 13.73 2.16
CA LEU A 23 -5.52 12.78 1.07
C LEU A 23 -6.91 12.19 0.80
N LYS A 24 -7.30 12.10 -0.47
CA LYS A 24 -8.49 11.38 -0.89
C LYS A 24 -8.10 10.13 -1.66
N LEU A 25 -8.75 9.01 -1.35
CA LEU A 25 -8.59 7.75 -2.06
C LEU A 25 -9.88 7.45 -2.85
N PRO A 26 -9.78 6.77 -4.01
CA PRO A 26 -10.96 6.30 -4.71
C PRO A 26 -11.68 5.25 -3.84
N ALA A 27 -13.01 5.22 -3.88
CA ALA A 27 -13.81 4.25 -3.14
C ALA A 27 -13.46 2.79 -3.51
N ILE A 28 -12.94 2.58 -4.72
CA ILE A 28 -12.34 1.32 -5.16
C ILE A 28 -10.89 1.59 -5.54
N SER A 29 -9.97 0.85 -4.92
CA SER A 29 -8.54 0.84 -5.26
C SER A 29 -8.18 -0.48 -5.96
N LEU A 30 -7.10 -0.49 -6.76
CA LEU A 30 -6.63 -1.71 -7.42
C LEU A 30 -5.41 -2.28 -6.68
N GLY A 31 -5.54 -3.47 -6.12
CA GLY A 31 -4.42 -4.24 -5.57
C GLY A 31 -3.75 -5.11 -6.64
N LEU A 32 -2.41 -5.17 -6.61
CA LEU A 32 -1.60 -5.90 -7.60
C LEU A 32 -1.06 -7.25 -7.05
N TRP A 33 -1.72 -7.80 -6.02
CA TRP A 33 -1.27 -9.04 -5.36
C TRP A 33 -1.17 -10.24 -6.32
N HIS A 34 -2.17 -10.39 -7.19
CA HIS A 34 -2.24 -11.43 -8.22
C HIS A 34 -2.38 -10.82 -9.61
N ASN A 35 -2.04 -11.60 -10.64
CA ASN A 35 -2.14 -11.23 -12.06
C ASN A 35 -1.10 -10.20 -12.55
N PHE A 36 -0.17 -9.80 -11.68
CA PHE A 36 0.92 -8.88 -12.04
C PHE A 36 2.30 -9.53 -12.03
N GLY A 37 2.38 -10.83 -11.70
CA GLY A 37 3.60 -11.65 -11.77
C GLY A 37 4.04 -12.03 -13.18
N ASN A 38 5.20 -12.65 -13.31
CA ASN A 38 5.77 -13.10 -14.58
C ASN A 38 4.94 -14.20 -15.28
N ASP A 39 4.03 -14.81 -14.52
CA ASP A 39 3.03 -15.78 -14.99
C ASP A 39 1.89 -15.14 -15.81
N THR A 40 1.74 -13.81 -15.77
CA THR A 40 0.71 -13.09 -16.51
C THR A 40 1.29 -12.27 -17.65
N PRO A 41 0.71 -12.31 -18.88
CA PRO A 41 1.18 -11.50 -19.99
C PRO A 41 1.18 -9.99 -19.69
N HIS A 42 2.26 -9.28 -20.02
CA HIS A 42 2.39 -7.84 -19.73
C HIS A 42 1.25 -7.00 -20.32
N ARG A 43 0.78 -7.34 -21.53
CA ARG A 43 -0.35 -6.65 -22.18
C ARG A 43 -1.65 -6.72 -21.35
N THR A 44 -1.88 -7.83 -20.65
CA THR A 44 -3.05 -7.99 -19.76
C THR A 44 -2.92 -7.04 -18.56
N LYS A 45 -1.74 -6.98 -17.95
CA LYS A 45 -1.44 -6.04 -16.84
C LYS A 45 -1.69 -4.60 -17.25
N GLN A 46 -1.17 -4.20 -18.41
CA GLN A 46 -1.41 -2.87 -19.00
C GLN A 46 -2.90 -2.60 -19.18
N ALA A 47 -3.65 -3.54 -19.76
CA ALA A 47 -5.08 -3.36 -19.99
C ALA A 47 -5.86 -3.16 -18.69
N ILE A 48 -5.52 -3.91 -17.62
CA ILE A 48 -6.14 -3.77 -16.31
C ILE A 48 -5.85 -2.38 -15.71
N VAL A 49 -4.58 -1.96 -15.69
CA VAL A 49 -4.18 -0.67 -15.08
C VAL A 49 -4.76 0.52 -15.84
N ARG A 50 -4.70 0.51 -17.18
CA ARG A 50 -5.32 1.54 -18.02
C ARG A 50 -6.82 1.62 -17.77
N ARG A 51 -7.51 0.47 -17.74
CA ARG A 51 -8.95 0.45 -17.50
C ARG A 51 -9.31 0.96 -16.11
N ALA A 52 -8.54 0.60 -15.09
CA ALA A 52 -8.73 1.10 -13.74
C ALA A 52 -8.63 2.63 -13.69
N PHE A 53 -7.59 3.20 -14.31
CA PHE A 53 -7.40 4.64 -14.34
C PHE A 53 -8.47 5.37 -15.17
N ASP A 54 -8.88 4.81 -16.31
CA ASP A 54 -10.00 5.34 -17.11
C ASP A 54 -11.34 5.35 -16.33
N LEU A 55 -11.45 4.53 -15.29
CA LEU A 55 -12.60 4.49 -14.38
C LEU A 55 -12.42 5.39 -13.14
N GLY A 56 -11.32 6.16 -13.06
CA GLY A 56 -11.01 7.04 -11.94
C GLY A 56 -10.34 6.34 -10.76
N ILE A 57 -9.94 5.07 -10.87
CA ILE A 57 -9.14 4.42 -9.83
C ILE A 57 -7.73 5.01 -9.88
N THR A 58 -7.42 5.86 -8.90
CA THR A 58 -6.12 6.55 -8.78
C THR A 58 -5.17 5.89 -7.79
N HIS A 59 -5.61 4.89 -7.02
CA HIS A 59 -4.77 4.19 -6.05
C HIS A 59 -4.43 2.77 -6.51
N PHE A 60 -3.13 2.51 -6.65
CA PHE A 60 -2.55 1.22 -7.01
C PHE A 60 -1.71 0.70 -5.84
N ASP A 61 -2.14 -0.43 -5.29
CA ASP A 61 -1.58 -0.99 -4.06
C ASP A 61 -0.68 -2.20 -4.38
N LEU A 62 0.61 -2.10 -4.03
CA LEU A 62 1.62 -3.14 -4.24
C LEU A 62 2.22 -3.59 -2.92
N ALA A 63 3.08 -4.60 -2.95
CA ALA A 63 4.00 -4.95 -1.88
C ALA A 63 5.26 -5.56 -2.48
N ASN A 64 6.36 -5.55 -1.72
CA ASN A 64 7.66 -6.05 -2.16
C ASN A 64 7.60 -7.47 -2.75
N ASN A 65 6.80 -8.36 -2.16
CA ASN A 65 6.73 -9.76 -2.53
C ASN A 65 5.57 -10.13 -3.48
N TYR A 66 4.82 -9.16 -3.99
CA TYR A 66 3.78 -9.44 -4.98
C TYR A 66 4.39 -9.95 -6.29
N GLY A 67 3.71 -10.91 -6.92
CA GLY A 67 4.23 -11.71 -8.02
C GLY A 67 3.31 -12.89 -8.36
N PRO A 68 3.84 -14.08 -8.74
CA PRO A 68 5.22 -14.56 -8.64
C PRO A 68 6.13 -14.25 -9.84
N PRO A 69 7.48 -14.24 -9.67
CA PRO A 69 8.22 -14.34 -8.40
C PRO A 69 8.14 -13.04 -7.57
N PRO A 70 8.55 -13.04 -6.29
CA PRO A 70 8.58 -11.82 -5.46
C PRO A 70 9.23 -10.62 -6.16
N GLY A 71 8.56 -9.47 -6.14
CA GLY A 71 9.01 -8.22 -6.79
C GLY A 71 8.70 -8.10 -8.28
N SER A 72 8.17 -9.13 -8.92
CA SER A 72 7.80 -9.06 -10.34
C SER A 72 6.60 -8.13 -10.60
N ALA A 73 5.66 -8.03 -9.67
CA ALA A 73 4.55 -7.08 -9.78
C ALA A 73 5.04 -5.63 -9.77
N GLU A 74 5.98 -5.28 -8.89
CA GLU A 74 6.59 -3.95 -8.85
C GLU A 74 7.38 -3.63 -10.12
N THR A 75 8.16 -4.59 -10.62
CA THR A 75 8.90 -4.43 -11.88
C THR A 75 7.95 -4.20 -13.06
N ALA A 76 6.88 -5.00 -13.15
CA ALA A 76 5.89 -4.86 -14.21
C ALA A 76 5.13 -3.53 -14.12
N PHE A 77 4.77 -3.10 -12.92
CA PHE A 77 4.12 -1.81 -12.71
C PHE A 77 5.06 -0.63 -13.03
N GLY A 78 6.34 -0.71 -12.69
CA GLY A 78 7.35 0.28 -13.09
C GLY A 78 7.48 0.44 -14.61
N GLU A 79 7.39 -0.66 -15.35
CA GLU A 79 7.34 -0.61 -16.81
C GLU A 79 6.07 0.07 -17.33
N ILE A 80 4.90 -0.21 -16.73
CA ILE A 80 3.63 0.46 -17.07
C ILE A 80 3.71 1.96 -16.76
N LEU A 81 4.29 2.35 -15.62
CA LEU A 81 4.51 3.74 -15.25
C LEU A 81 5.33 4.47 -16.31
N ARG A 82 6.48 3.90 -16.70
CA ARG A 82 7.38 4.48 -17.69
C ARG A 82 6.76 4.58 -19.09
N THR A 83 5.97 3.59 -19.50
CA THR A 83 5.48 3.49 -20.89
C THR A 83 4.14 4.17 -21.11
N ASP A 84 3.24 4.08 -20.14
CA ASP A 84 1.84 4.49 -20.28
C ASP A 84 1.46 5.66 -19.35
N PHE A 85 2.09 5.76 -18.17
CA PHE A 85 1.68 6.70 -17.11
C PHE A 85 2.71 7.78 -16.77
N ALA A 86 3.73 7.97 -17.62
CA ALA A 86 4.80 8.94 -17.34
C ALA A 86 4.27 10.36 -17.12
N ALA A 87 3.19 10.74 -17.81
CA ALA A 87 2.54 12.05 -17.66
C ALA A 87 1.51 12.11 -16.50
N TYR A 88 1.20 10.98 -15.85
CA TYR A 88 0.12 10.88 -14.87
C TYR A 88 0.59 10.53 -13.46
N ARG A 89 1.90 10.39 -13.22
CA ARG A 89 2.43 9.95 -11.91
C ARG A 89 1.89 10.77 -10.73
N ASP A 90 1.71 12.07 -10.89
CA ASP A 90 1.21 12.96 -9.83
C ASP A 90 -0.32 12.90 -9.67
N GLU A 91 -1.02 12.21 -10.57
CA GLU A 91 -2.45 11.89 -10.47
C GLU A 91 -2.68 10.53 -9.77
N LEU A 92 -1.61 9.82 -9.39
CA LEU A 92 -1.65 8.48 -8.80
C LEU A 92 -1.23 8.48 -7.32
N ILE A 93 -1.83 7.57 -6.57
CA ILE A 93 -1.36 7.11 -5.26
C ILE A 93 -0.81 5.70 -5.47
N ILE A 94 0.46 5.50 -5.15
CA ILE A 94 1.16 4.23 -5.29
C ILE A 94 1.64 3.82 -3.91
N SER A 95 1.29 2.61 -3.49
CA SER A 95 1.76 2.04 -2.22
C SER A 95 2.70 0.86 -2.42
N THR A 96 3.62 0.66 -1.47
CA THR A 96 4.32 -0.62 -1.29
C THR A 96 4.51 -0.93 0.20
N LYS A 97 4.99 -2.13 0.51
CA LYS A 97 5.01 -2.69 1.87
C LYS A 97 6.22 -3.57 2.11
N ALA A 98 6.63 -3.65 3.37
CA ALA A 98 7.60 -4.63 3.87
C ALA A 98 7.08 -5.25 5.18
N GLY A 99 7.18 -6.57 5.33
CA GLY A 99 6.81 -7.27 6.58
C GLY A 99 6.74 -8.81 6.46
N TYR A 100 6.40 -9.31 5.27
CA TYR A 100 6.41 -10.73 4.94
C TYR A 100 7.73 -11.15 4.26
N GLU A 101 7.97 -12.45 4.14
CA GLU A 101 9.16 -12.96 3.47
C GLU A 101 9.30 -12.40 2.05
N MET A 102 10.48 -11.84 1.76
CA MET A 102 10.86 -11.30 0.45
C MET A 102 12.19 -11.88 -0.06
N TRP A 103 13.16 -12.12 0.84
CA TRP A 103 14.42 -12.78 0.49
C TRP A 103 14.95 -13.62 1.66
N ALA A 104 15.90 -14.50 1.36
CA ALA A 104 16.44 -15.44 2.34
C ALA A 104 17.26 -14.77 3.47
N GLY A 105 17.26 -15.41 4.64
CA GLY A 105 18.06 -15.02 5.79
C GLY A 105 17.33 -14.06 6.76
N PRO A 106 17.98 -13.68 7.87
CA PRO A 106 17.33 -13.01 9.00
C PRO A 106 16.90 -11.56 8.73
N TYR A 107 17.18 -11.04 7.53
CA TYR A 107 16.95 -9.64 7.17
C TYR A 107 15.95 -9.48 6.03
N GLY A 108 15.27 -10.55 5.62
CA GLY A 108 14.33 -10.54 4.48
C GLY A 108 12.86 -10.69 4.85
N GLU A 109 12.53 -10.56 6.14
CA GLU A 109 11.19 -10.69 6.70
C GLU A 109 11.07 -9.83 7.99
N TRP A 110 9.84 -9.58 8.44
CA TRP A 110 9.49 -8.99 9.74
C TRP A 110 9.66 -7.46 9.87
N GLY A 111 9.88 -6.93 11.08
CA GLY A 111 9.76 -5.49 11.39
C GLY A 111 11.07 -4.72 11.49
N SER A 112 12.23 -5.40 11.41
CA SER A 112 13.52 -4.74 11.66
C SER A 112 13.78 -3.55 10.75
N ARG A 113 14.43 -2.51 11.28
CA ARG A 113 14.80 -1.31 10.51
C ARG A 113 15.65 -1.67 9.30
N LYS A 114 16.53 -2.67 9.43
CA LYS A 114 17.37 -3.17 8.33
C LYS A 114 16.52 -3.67 7.18
N TYR A 115 15.54 -4.53 7.45
CA TYR A 115 14.69 -5.11 6.42
C TYR A 115 13.76 -4.07 5.80
N VAL A 116 13.04 -3.31 6.63
CA VAL A 116 12.04 -2.33 6.18
C VAL A 116 12.65 -1.31 5.23
N LEU A 117 13.80 -0.71 5.59
CA LEU A 117 14.45 0.30 4.75
C LEU A 117 15.13 -0.29 3.50
N ALA A 118 15.81 -1.45 3.64
CA ALA A 118 16.41 -2.10 2.47
C ALA A 118 15.34 -2.55 1.46
N SER A 119 14.16 -2.97 1.95
CA SER A 119 13.04 -3.34 1.10
C SER A 119 12.44 -2.14 0.38
N LEU A 120 12.31 -0.99 1.04
CA LEU A 120 11.85 0.25 0.39
C LEU A 120 12.79 0.65 -0.75
N ASP A 121 14.10 0.65 -0.52
CA ASP A 121 15.10 0.98 -1.54
C ASP A 121 14.99 0.06 -2.77
N GLN A 122 14.79 -1.24 -2.54
CA GLN A 122 14.59 -2.18 -3.64
C GLN A 122 13.27 -1.96 -4.38
N SER A 123 12.20 -1.62 -3.66
CA SER A 123 10.87 -1.40 -4.23
C SER A 123 10.86 -0.16 -5.13
N LEU A 124 11.44 0.94 -4.66
CA LEU A 124 11.65 2.16 -5.44
C LEU A 124 12.47 1.89 -6.70
N LYS A 125 13.56 1.11 -6.58
CA LYS A 125 14.38 0.71 -7.73
C LYS A 125 13.59 -0.13 -8.74
N ARG A 126 12.78 -1.10 -8.30
CA ARG A 126 11.97 -1.94 -9.20
C ARG A 126 10.90 -1.15 -9.92
N MET A 127 10.23 -0.23 -9.22
CA MET A 127 9.18 0.61 -9.81
C MET A 127 9.73 1.80 -10.61
N GLY A 128 11.00 2.16 -10.42
CA GLY A 128 11.60 3.35 -11.04
C GLY A 128 11.00 4.64 -10.50
N LEU A 129 10.79 4.70 -9.17
CA LEU A 129 10.18 5.84 -8.47
C LEU A 129 11.18 6.49 -7.51
N ASP A 130 11.10 7.80 -7.36
CA ASP A 130 11.83 8.53 -6.31
C ASP A 130 11.21 8.30 -4.93
N TYR A 131 9.87 8.16 -4.89
CA TYR A 131 9.10 7.92 -3.69
C TYR A 131 7.79 7.16 -3.98
N VAL A 132 7.27 6.49 -2.96
CA VAL A 132 5.89 5.98 -2.93
C VAL A 132 4.99 6.95 -2.16
N ASP A 133 3.71 7.00 -2.48
CA ASP A 133 2.79 7.85 -1.75
C ASP A 133 2.52 7.27 -0.35
N ILE A 134 2.41 5.94 -0.24
CA ILE A 134 2.19 5.27 1.05
C ILE A 134 3.16 4.10 1.22
N PHE A 135 3.92 4.10 2.31
CA PHE A 135 4.76 2.96 2.69
C PHE A 135 4.23 2.27 3.95
N TYR A 136 4.04 0.95 3.86
CA TYR A 136 3.43 0.18 4.93
C TYR A 136 4.42 -0.71 5.69
N SER A 137 4.22 -0.81 7.01
CA SER A 137 4.50 -2.06 7.72
C SER A 137 3.43 -3.09 7.35
N HIS A 138 3.82 -4.18 6.69
CA HIS A 138 2.90 -5.11 6.04
C HIS A 138 2.18 -6.05 7.03
N ARG A 139 2.79 -6.34 8.18
CA ARG A 139 2.20 -7.07 9.30
C ARG A 139 2.91 -6.72 10.60
N PHE A 140 2.26 -6.99 11.73
CA PHE A 140 2.89 -6.85 13.04
C PHE A 140 3.97 -7.93 13.24
N ASP A 141 5.14 -7.50 13.72
CA ASP A 141 6.22 -8.36 14.19
C ASP A 141 6.23 -8.32 15.73
N PRO A 142 5.97 -9.44 16.41
CA PRO A 142 5.95 -9.47 17.87
C PRO A 142 7.35 -9.42 18.52
N GLU A 143 8.42 -9.73 17.78
CA GLU A 143 9.77 -9.88 18.32
C GLU A 143 10.65 -8.63 18.09
N THR A 144 10.31 -7.79 17.10
CA THR A 144 10.95 -6.48 16.94
C THR A 144 10.20 -5.42 17.77
N PRO A 145 10.89 -4.62 18.61
CA PRO A 145 10.27 -3.49 19.28
C PRO A 145 9.51 -2.59 18.30
N LEU A 146 8.26 -2.26 18.63
CA LEU A 146 7.39 -1.52 17.72
C LEU A 146 7.99 -0.15 17.36
N GLU A 147 8.72 0.47 18.29
CA GLU A 147 9.46 1.71 18.10
C GLU A 147 10.49 1.62 16.96
N GLU A 148 11.15 0.47 16.79
CA GLU A 148 12.11 0.29 15.70
C GLU A 148 11.40 0.27 14.34
N THR A 149 10.28 -0.47 14.25
CA THR A 149 9.48 -0.55 13.01
C THR A 149 8.89 0.81 12.65
N MET A 150 8.28 1.50 13.62
CA MET A 150 7.70 2.84 13.40
C MET A 150 8.78 3.90 13.12
N GLY A 151 9.95 3.79 13.75
CA GLY A 151 11.11 4.64 13.45
C GLY A 151 11.68 4.40 12.05
N ALA A 152 11.52 3.20 11.48
CA ALA A 152 11.84 2.94 10.07
C ALA A 152 10.83 3.63 9.13
N LEU A 153 9.53 3.59 9.44
CA LEU A 153 8.50 4.30 8.66
C LEU A 153 8.68 5.82 8.73
N ASP A 154 8.93 6.38 9.91
CA ASP A 154 9.25 7.81 10.07
C ASP A 154 10.48 8.21 9.24
N HIS A 155 11.53 7.39 9.26
CA HIS A 155 12.72 7.65 8.45
C HIS A 155 12.42 7.60 6.94
N ALA A 156 11.58 6.67 6.47
CA ALA A 156 11.16 6.63 5.07
C ALA A 156 10.47 7.93 4.65
N VAL A 157 9.61 8.48 5.51
CA VAL A 157 8.92 9.75 5.26
C VAL A 157 9.89 10.93 5.30
N ARG A 158 10.68 11.07 6.37
CA ARG A 158 11.62 12.18 6.54
C ARG A 158 12.73 12.22 5.48
N SER A 159 13.10 11.07 4.92
CA SER A 159 14.07 10.98 3.82
C SER A 159 13.47 11.28 2.45
N GLY A 160 12.15 11.52 2.36
CA GLY A 160 11.46 11.79 1.11
C GLY A 160 11.19 10.56 0.23
N LYS A 161 11.41 9.34 0.76
CA LYS A 161 11.19 8.08 0.03
C LYS A 161 9.75 7.57 0.14
N ALA A 162 8.98 8.12 1.09
CA ALA A 162 7.54 7.93 1.20
C ALA A 162 6.87 9.28 1.54
N LEU A 163 5.66 9.54 1.04
CA LEU A 163 4.91 10.73 1.48
C LEU A 163 4.15 10.48 2.80
N TYR A 164 3.59 9.28 2.96
CA TYR A 164 2.81 8.88 4.12
C TYR A 164 3.20 7.49 4.62
N ALA A 165 3.00 7.26 5.93
CA ALA A 165 3.18 5.96 6.57
C ALA A 165 1.82 5.27 6.80
N GLY A 166 1.77 3.96 6.58
CA GLY A 166 0.62 3.12 6.88
C GLY A 166 1.00 1.83 7.62
N ILE A 167 0.01 1.13 8.16
CA ILE A 167 0.17 -0.19 8.78
C ILE A 167 -0.88 -1.17 8.24
N SER A 168 -0.59 -2.46 8.28
CA SER A 168 -1.45 -3.51 7.74
C SER A 168 -1.51 -4.69 8.70
N SER A 169 -2.71 -5.24 8.94
CA SER A 169 -2.91 -6.40 9.82
C SER A 169 -2.41 -6.22 11.28
N TYR A 170 -2.57 -5.01 11.83
CA TYR A 170 -2.39 -4.72 13.26
C TYR A 170 -3.76 -4.76 13.95
N ASN A 171 -3.89 -5.39 15.12
CA ASN A 171 -5.11 -5.28 15.90
C ASN A 171 -5.27 -3.87 16.53
N SER A 172 -6.40 -3.62 17.16
CA SER A 172 -6.78 -2.36 17.78
C SER A 172 -5.73 -1.87 18.78
N GLN A 173 -5.28 -2.75 19.67
CA GLN A 173 -4.24 -2.42 20.66
C GLN A 173 -2.94 -1.97 19.97
N ARG A 174 -2.38 -2.80 19.08
CA ARG A 174 -1.12 -2.48 18.40
C ARG A 174 -1.24 -1.28 17.46
N THR A 175 -2.43 -1.04 16.91
CA THR A 175 -2.73 0.17 16.11
C THR A 175 -2.62 1.44 16.95
N ARG A 176 -3.15 1.45 18.19
CA ARG A 176 -3.04 2.59 19.10
C ARG A 176 -1.58 2.87 19.47
N GLU A 177 -0.84 1.83 19.82
CA GLU A 177 0.58 1.93 20.16
C GLU A 177 1.40 2.46 18.97
N ALA A 178 1.20 1.90 17.78
CA ALA A 178 1.88 2.34 16.55
C ALA A 178 1.57 3.81 16.21
N ALA A 179 0.29 4.19 16.27
CA ALA A 179 -0.15 5.56 15.98
C ALA A 179 0.43 6.58 16.96
N ASP A 180 0.50 6.23 18.25
CA ASP A 180 1.06 7.08 19.29
C ASP A 180 2.58 7.28 19.12
N ILE A 181 3.33 6.21 18.80
CA ILE A 181 4.75 6.30 18.46
C ILE A 181 4.98 7.20 17.23
N LEU A 182 4.26 6.93 16.13
CA LEU A 182 4.35 7.69 14.89
C LEU A 182 4.00 9.17 15.09
N LYS A 183 2.98 9.46 15.90
CA LYS A 183 2.61 10.83 16.28
C LYS A 183 3.73 11.53 17.06
N ARG A 184 4.37 10.86 18.02
CA ARG A 184 5.52 11.42 18.76
C ARG A 184 6.72 11.71 17.86
N LEU A 185 6.94 10.87 16.85
CA LEU A 185 7.99 11.07 15.85
C LEU A 185 7.67 12.21 14.87
N GLY A 186 6.42 12.67 14.81
CA GLY A 186 5.98 13.74 13.91
C GLY A 186 5.52 13.26 12.52
N THR A 187 5.30 11.95 12.36
CA THR A 187 4.84 11.32 11.12
C THR A 187 3.52 10.59 11.39
N PRO A 188 2.35 11.26 11.34
CA PRO A 188 1.07 10.62 11.66
C PRO A 188 0.79 9.39 10.80
N CYS A 189 0.23 8.33 11.40
CA CYS A 189 -0.26 7.17 10.65
C CYS A 189 -1.44 7.58 9.77
N LEU A 190 -1.30 7.43 8.45
CA LEU A 190 -2.33 7.82 7.50
C LEU A 190 -3.48 6.80 7.46
N ILE A 191 -3.13 5.53 7.35
CA ILE A 191 -4.05 4.48 6.92
C ILE A 191 -3.71 3.12 7.52
N HIS A 192 -4.76 2.34 7.79
CA HIS A 192 -4.68 0.93 8.14
C HIS A 192 -5.27 0.07 7.04
N GLN A 193 -4.62 -1.05 6.73
CA GLN A 193 -5.09 -2.04 5.74
C GLN A 193 -5.42 -3.39 6.42
N PRO A 194 -6.67 -3.63 6.85
CA PRO A 194 -7.09 -4.91 7.41
C PRO A 194 -7.78 -5.83 6.38
N SER A 195 -7.75 -7.14 6.62
CA SER A 195 -8.61 -8.09 5.90
C SER A 195 -10.04 -7.90 6.40
N TYR A 196 -10.99 -7.62 5.51
CA TYR A 196 -12.38 -7.43 5.90
C TYR A 196 -13.33 -7.75 4.74
N SER A 197 -14.33 -8.59 5.01
CA SER A 197 -15.38 -8.99 4.06
C SER A 197 -16.61 -9.46 4.82
N MET A 198 -17.70 -9.80 4.11
CA MET A 198 -18.88 -10.40 4.76
C MET A 198 -18.56 -11.70 5.51
N LEU A 199 -17.48 -12.40 5.13
CA LEU A 199 -17.06 -13.68 5.72
C LEU A 199 -15.93 -13.52 6.76
N ASN A 200 -15.28 -12.36 6.82
CA ASN A 200 -14.21 -12.09 7.78
C ASN A 200 -14.46 -10.74 8.45
N ARG A 201 -15.00 -10.77 9.68
CA ARG A 201 -15.44 -9.58 10.43
C ARG A 201 -14.63 -9.30 11.69
N TRP A 202 -13.40 -9.83 11.78
CA TRP A 202 -12.55 -9.68 12.98
C TRP A 202 -12.34 -8.21 13.40
N VAL A 203 -12.28 -7.28 12.43
CA VAL A 203 -12.11 -5.84 12.69
C VAL A 203 -13.24 -5.23 13.50
N GLU A 204 -14.43 -5.84 13.44
CA GLU A 204 -15.60 -5.42 14.21
C GLU A 204 -15.53 -5.98 15.64
N GLU A 205 -15.16 -7.26 15.78
CA GLU A 205 -15.02 -7.92 17.08
C GLU A 205 -13.87 -7.33 17.91
N ASP A 206 -12.76 -6.99 17.26
CA ASP A 206 -11.57 -6.35 17.86
C ASP A 206 -11.79 -4.84 18.16
N GLY A 207 -12.86 -4.23 17.63
CA GLY A 207 -13.11 -2.80 17.77
C GLY A 207 -12.09 -1.94 17.01
N LEU A 208 -11.51 -2.47 15.92
CA LEU A 208 -10.54 -1.76 15.12
C LEU A 208 -11.16 -0.54 14.42
N LEU A 209 -12.40 -0.66 13.90
CA LEU A 209 -13.06 0.45 13.19
C LEU A 209 -13.22 1.69 14.09
N ASP A 210 -13.72 1.51 15.31
CA ASP A 210 -13.84 2.59 16.31
C ASP A 210 -12.48 3.18 16.69
N THR A 211 -11.45 2.33 16.72
CA THR A 211 -10.07 2.74 16.99
C THR A 211 -9.54 3.65 15.89
N LEU A 212 -9.74 3.28 14.62
CA LEU A 212 -9.33 4.08 13.48
C LEU A 212 -10.08 5.41 13.43
N GLU A 213 -11.38 5.42 13.69
CA GLU A 213 -12.19 6.64 13.76
C GLU A 213 -11.72 7.59 14.88
N GLY A 214 -11.54 7.06 16.09
CA GLY A 214 -11.04 7.82 17.24
C GLY A 214 -9.66 8.44 16.97
N LEU A 215 -8.75 7.68 16.35
CA LEU A 215 -7.41 8.16 15.99
C LEU A 215 -7.39 9.05 14.73
N GLY A 216 -8.42 8.98 13.89
CA GLY A 216 -8.51 9.73 12.63
C GLY A 216 -7.68 9.11 11.51
N ILE A 217 -7.47 7.79 11.57
CA ILE A 217 -6.71 7.00 10.59
C ILE A 217 -7.70 6.45 9.56
N GLY A 218 -7.35 6.47 8.27
CA GLY A 218 -8.18 5.86 7.24
C GLY A 218 -8.16 4.33 7.28
N SER A 219 -9.12 3.70 6.62
CA SER A 219 -9.15 2.25 6.44
C SER A 219 -9.28 1.91 4.96
N ILE A 220 -8.46 0.99 4.47
CA ILE A 220 -8.61 0.34 3.16
C ILE A 220 -8.62 -1.16 3.33
N VAL A 221 -9.70 -1.81 2.92
CA VAL A 221 -9.88 -3.24 3.19
C VAL A 221 -9.21 -4.07 2.11
N PHE A 222 -8.59 -5.18 2.48
CA PHE A 222 -8.10 -6.18 1.51
C PHE A 222 -8.91 -7.49 1.61
N SER A 223 -8.87 -8.27 0.53
CA SER A 223 -9.74 -9.44 0.32
C SER A 223 -11.25 -9.18 0.54
N PRO A 224 -11.83 -8.07 0.03
CA PRO A 224 -13.25 -7.76 0.25
C PRO A 224 -14.21 -8.80 -0.33
N LEU A 225 -13.79 -9.50 -1.39
CA LEU A 225 -14.55 -10.60 -2.02
C LEU A 225 -14.09 -11.98 -1.54
N ALA A 226 -13.35 -12.05 -0.44
CA ALA A 226 -12.83 -13.29 0.15
C ALA A 226 -12.16 -14.20 -0.91
N GLN A 227 -11.33 -13.61 -1.77
CA GLN A 227 -10.60 -14.29 -2.86
C GLN A 227 -11.52 -14.99 -3.88
N GLY A 228 -12.72 -14.46 -4.11
CA GLY A 228 -13.67 -14.92 -5.13
C GLY A 228 -14.82 -15.79 -4.59
N MET A 229 -14.97 -15.89 -3.26
CA MET A 229 -16.10 -16.60 -2.65
C MET A 229 -17.41 -15.78 -2.60
N LEU A 230 -17.32 -14.45 -2.72
CA LEU A 230 -18.42 -13.49 -2.79
C LEU A 230 -18.43 -12.80 -4.17
#